data_AF-A0A660RJP3-F1
#
_entry.id   AF-A0A660RJP3-F1
#
_cell.length_a   1.000
_cell.length_b   1.000
_cell.length_c   1.000
_cell.angle_alpha   90.00
_cell.angle_beta   90.00
_cell.angle_gamma   90.00
#
_symmetry.space_group_name_H-M   'P 1'
#
loop_
_entity.id
_entity.type
_entity.pdbx_description
1 polymer ?
#
loop_
_entity_poly.entity_id
_entity_poly.type
_entity_poly.pdbx_seq_one_letter_code
_entity_poly.pdbx_strand_id
1 'polypeptide(L)'
;MRFWALLLVSLCFFVFVLLVSCAVPPGGVEMPISMEEAIDIVEDEVLSNLPGDLNFVCLKLDGALQKGTVIKEALEGLTPPQRSGISSNGLTLQEPAYFFLLDKAPYSYFLHEMEYILVYGDESVSTHTAYSWPSINGETPSHLLMDYRDVPSDYIIGSNFDFTPVQYATLVVNVPWLAPEQEGFIIVQGLMEGERCYEDAVRTYLNAISVFRAYIGDRDVLFDGLVQNDAKKVLEKVDDFVADGATVITIFIIAHGGVNTVRLGGQTFTAQQFRNKFQEYSNVRFNLILGSCHSGSFVDYMNDLDNVAVMSACSRDEGATTDVDWWRSTQDYNPSDTGSEWTSSLLEAVAHIISNEDLYENTEDLAYIYNIPTICAILWLATDGALGNLPGYGLNNNLDLTNRVGHTTPRSYFPWEDVIW
;
A
#
# COMPACT_ATOMS: atom_id res chain seq x y z
N MET A 1 20.50 -44.32 -31.69
CA MET A 1 21.17 -43.74 -30.50
C MET A 1 20.88 -42.25 -30.27
N ARG A 2 19.73 -41.69 -30.69
CA ARG A 2 19.37 -40.29 -30.42
C ARG A 2 18.02 -40.08 -29.72
N PHE A 3 17.20 -41.12 -29.58
CA PHE A 3 15.89 -41.03 -28.91
C PHE A 3 15.94 -41.29 -27.40
N TRP A 4 16.96 -41.98 -26.90
CA TRP A 4 17.09 -42.31 -25.47
C TRP A 4 17.73 -41.17 -24.65
N ALA A 5 18.48 -40.27 -25.28
CA ALA A 5 19.09 -39.12 -24.62
C ALA A 5 18.09 -38.00 -24.31
N LEU A 6 17.09 -37.79 -25.17
CA LEU A 6 16.03 -36.78 -24.97
C LEU A 6 15.04 -37.17 -23.87
N LEU A 7 14.75 -38.47 -23.73
CA LEU A 7 13.87 -38.95 -22.66
C LEU A 7 14.53 -38.83 -21.28
N LEU A 8 15.84 -39.09 -21.18
CA LEU A 8 16.59 -38.93 -19.93
C LEU A 8 16.76 -37.46 -19.52
N VAL A 9 16.99 -36.54 -20.47
CA VAL A 9 17.08 -35.11 -20.16
C VAL A 9 15.73 -34.53 -19.76
N SER A 10 14.62 -34.97 -20.37
CA SER A 10 13.27 -34.54 -19.98
C SER A 10 12.83 -35.12 -18.63
N LEU A 11 13.26 -36.34 -18.29
CA LEU A 11 12.99 -36.96 -16.98
C LEU A 11 13.83 -36.29 -15.88
N CYS A 12 15.10 -35.95 -16.16
CA CYS A 12 15.93 -35.18 -15.24
C CYS A 12 15.42 -33.75 -15.04
N PHE A 13 14.85 -33.10 -16.07
CA PHE A 13 14.26 -31.77 -15.92
C PHE A 13 12.94 -31.82 -15.12
N PHE A 14 12.11 -32.85 -15.30
CA PHE A 14 10.90 -33.04 -14.48
C PHE A 14 11.22 -33.38 -13.02
N VAL A 15 12.27 -34.18 -12.78
CA VAL A 15 12.75 -34.47 -11.42
C VAL A 15 13.42 -33.24 -10.79
N PHE A 16 14.09 -32.39 -11.57
CA PHE A 16 14.68 -31.15 -11.06
C PHE A 16 13.62 -30.07 -10.76
N VAL A 17 12.56 -29.96 -11.57
CA VAL A 17 11.42 -29.05 -11.31
C VAL A 17 10.56 -29.55 -10.15
N LEU A 18 10.47 -30.87 -9.92
CA LEU A 18 9.85 -31.43 -8.71
C LEU A 18 10.74 -31.34 -7.46
N LEU A 19 12.06 -31.10 -7.60
CA LEU A 19 12.99 -30.89 -6.47
C LEU A 19 13.19 -29.41 -6.11
N VAL A 20 12.78 -28.48 -6.97
CA VAL A 20 12.72 -27.03 -6.67
C VAL A 20 11.32 -26.63 -6.18
N SER A 21 10.34 -27.55 -6.21
CA SER A 21 9.06 -27.42 -5.52
C SER A 21 9.06 -28.29 -4.26
N CYS A 22 9.81 -27.86 -3.26
CA CYS A 22 9.66 -28.27 -1.86
C CYS A 22 9.77 -26.95 -1.09
N ALA A 23 8.66 -26.29 -0.76
CA ALA A 23 7.83 -26.66 0.39
C ALA A 23 8.71 -26.87 1.62
N VAL A 24 8.43 -26.11 2.68
CA VAL A 24 8.78 -26.44 4.06
C VAL A 24 8.83 -27.98 4.20
N PRO A 25 9.96 -28.58 4.62
CA PRO A 25 10.14 -30.03 4.52
C PRO A 25 8.92 -30.76 5.12
N PRO A 26 8.29 -31.69 4.38
CA PRO A 26 7.21 -32.51 4.92
C PRO A 26 7.84 -33.47 5.93
N GLY A 27 7.90 -33.02 7.17
CA GLY A 27 8.69 -33.59 8.25
C GLY A 27 9.06 -32.48 9.22
N GLY A 28 8.05 -31.90 9.87
CA GLY A 28 8.26 -30.98 10.98
C GLY A 28 9.18 -31.61 12.01
N VAL A 29 10.00 -30.79 12.66
CA VAL A 29 10.78 -31.27 13.81
C VAL A 29 9.79 -31.69 14.88
N GLU A 30 9.94 -32.91 15.41
CA GLU A 30 9.14 -33.37 16.53
C GLU A 30 9.45 -32.48 17.74
N MET A 31 8.44 -31.71 18.15
CA MET A 31 8.52 -30.84 19.31
C MET A 31 8.03 -31.60 20.54
N PRO A 32 8.58 -31.31 21.74
CA PRO A 32 8.07 -31.86 23.00
C PRO A 32 6.61 -31.48 23.29
N ILE A 33 6.16 -30.35 22.73
CA ILE A 33 4.78 -29.87 22.79
C ILE A 33 4.12 -29.93 21.41
N SER A 34 2.82 -30.15 21.39
CA SER A 34 1.97 -30.11 20.19
C SER A 34 1.76 -28.67 19.70
N MET A 35 1.26 -28.54 18.46
CA MET A 35 0.83 -27.23 17.92
C MET A 35 -0.35 -26.66 18.72
N GLU A 36 -1.27 -27.51 19.20
CA GLU A 36 -2.42 -27.07 20.02
C GLU A 36 -1.93 -26.47 21.35
N GLU A 37 -1.01 -27.13 22.05
CA GLU A 37 -0.39 -26.59 23.27
C GLU A 37 0.35 -25.27 23.01
N ALA A 38 1.02 -25.14 21.87
CA ALA A 38 1.68 -23.90 21.49
C ALA A 38 0.69 -22.76 21.17
N ILE A 39 -0.47 -23.07 20.60
CA ILE A 39 -1.55 -22.10 20.36
C ILE A 39 -2.10 -21.61 21.70
N ASP A 40 -2.42 -22.53 22.62
CA ASP A 40 -2.93 -22.19 23.96
C ASP A 40 -1.97 -21.23 24.69
N ILE A 41 -0.66 -21.48 24.61
CA ILE A 41 0.38 -20.59 25.16
C ILE A 41 0.33 -19.21 24.53
N VAL A 42 0.20 -19.09 23.20
CA VAL A 42 0.13 -17.79 22.51
C VAL A 42 -1.14 -17.03 22.87
N GLU A 43 -2.28 -17.72 22.94
CA GLU A 43 -3.56 -17.12 23.36
C GLU A 43 -3.47 -16.57 24.79
N ASP A 44 -2.95 -17.37 25.72
CA ASP A 44 -2.88 -17.03 27.14
C ASP A 44 -1.79 -16.00 27.46
N GLU A 45 -0.60 -16.10 26.87
CA GLU A 45 0.54 -15.24 27.23
C GLU A 45 0.68 -14.00 26.34
N VAL A 46 0.22 -14.05 25.09
CA VAL A 46 0.40 -12.93 24.14
C VAL A 46 -0.94 -12.25 23.86
N LEU A 47 -1.92 -12.98 23.34
CA LEU A 47 -3.17 -12.36 22.86
C LEU A 47 -4.03 -11.80 23.99
N SER A 48 -4.06 -12.48 25.16
CA SER A 48 -4.80 -12.01 26.34
C SER A 48 -4.30 -10.67 26.90
N ASN A 49 -3.05 -10.30 26.59
CA ASN A 49 -2.38 -9.10 27.07
C ASN A 49 -2.45 -7.93 26.09
N LEU A 50 -3.07 -8.10 24.92
CA LEU A 50 -3.22 -7.03 23.94
C LEU A 50 -4.17 -5.92 24.45
N PRO A 51 -3.91 -4.64 24.11
CA PRO A 51 -4.85 -3.57 24.37
C PRO A 51 -6.22 -3.87 23.76
N GLY A 52 -7.30 -3.67 24.51
CA GLY A 52 -8.66 -4.04 24.08
C GLY A 52 -9.19 -3.25 22.88
N ASP A 53 -8.58 -2.13 22.54
CA ASP A 53 -8.88 -1.30 21.38
C ASP A 53 -8.05 -1.67 20.13
N LEU A 54 -7.00 -2.49 20.30
CA LEU A 54 -6.11 -2.92 19.22
C LEU A 54 -6.82 -3.93 18.30
N ASN A 55 -6.84 -3.65 17.00
CA ASN A 55 -7.26 -4.61 16.00
C ASN A 55 -6.09 -5.54 15.65
N PHE A 56 -6.33 -6.85 15.59
CA PHE A 56 -5.27 -7.80 15.30
C PHE A 56 -5.73 -9.04 14.53
N VAL A 57 -4.77 -9.67 13.85
CA VAL A 57 -4.88 -11.02 13.31
C VAL A 57 -3.60 -11.78 13.66
N CYS A 58 -3.73 -12.95 14.27
CA CYS A 58 -2.61 -13.83 14.60
C CYS A 58 -2.66 -15.09 13.73
N LEU A 59 -1.58 -15.32 12.99
CA LEU A 59 -1.41 -16.43 12.06
C LEU A 59 -0.36 -17.42 12.55
N LYS A 60 -0.56 -18.71 12.33
CA LYS A 60 0.46 -19.74 12.54
C LYS A 60 1.18 -20.15 11.25
N LEU A 61 2.36 -20.73 11.40
CA LEU A 61 2.96 -21.60 10.38
C LEU A 61 2.70 -23.07 10.70
N ASP A 62 2.67 -23.90 9.66
CA ASP A 62 2.55 -25.34 9.85
C ASP A 62 3.88 -25.96 10.25
N GLY A 63 3.83 -26.70 11.36
CA GLY A 63 4.98 -27.41 11.91
C GLY A 63 6.01 -26.48 12.56
N ALA A 64 6.97 -27.10 13.24
CA ALA A 64 8.04 -26.37 13.90
C ALA A 64 9.18 -26.02 12.94
N LEU A 65 9.70 -24.81 13.08
CA LEU A 65 10.93 -24.37 12.45
C LEU A 65 12.12 -25.08 13.11
N GLN A 66 13.13 -25.43 12.32
CA GLN A 66 14.28 -26.17 12.81
C GLN A 66 15.32 -25.24 13.41
N LYS A 67 16.18 -25.77 14.28
CA LYS A 67 17.43 -25.10 14.69
C LYS A 67 18.22 -24.64 13.47
N GLY A 68 18.71 -23.40 13.53
CA GLY A 68 19.47 -22.77 12.45
C GLY A 68 18.61 -22.06 11.41
N THR A 69 17.28 -22.14 11.51
CA THR A 69 16.37 -21.32 10.69
C THR A 69 16.65 -19.84 10.91
N VAL A 70 16.75 -19.10 9.81
CA VAL A 70 16.95 -17.66 9.82
C VAL A 70 15.64 -16.97 9.48
N ILE A 71 15.18 -16.10 10.37
CA ILE A 71 13.96 -15.30 10.22
C ILE A 71 14.37 -13.83 10.07
N LYS A 72 13.88 -13.17 9.02
CA LYS A 72 14.15 -11.77 8.71
C LYS A 72 12.87 -11.05 8.34
N GLU A 73 12.89 -9.73 8.42
CA GLU A 73 11.90 -8.90 7.75
C GLU A 73 12.14 -8.97 6.23
N ALA A 74 11.07 -9.17 5.46
CA ALA A 74 11.18 -9.33 4.01
C ALA A 74 11.32 -8.01 3.26
N LEU A 75 10.68 -6.94 3.74
CA LEU A 75 10.83 -5.59 3.17
C LEU A 75 12.08 -4.90 3.73
N GLU A 76 13.11 -4.83 2.90
CA GLU A 76 14.33 -4.08 3.22
C GLU A 76 14.28 -2.65 2.68
N GLY A 77 14.98 -1.74 3.36
CA GLY A 77 15.28 -0.39 2.88
C GLY A 77 14.18 0.64 3.09
N LEU A 78 13.02 0.28 3.63
CA LEU A 78 12.02 1.24 4.12
C LEU A 78 12.38 1.69 5.55
N THR A 79 12.05 2.93 5.88
CA THR A 79 12.33 3.48 7.23
C THR A 79 11.11 3.29 8.13
N PRO A 80 11.15 2.40 9.14
CA PRO A 80 10.03 2.23 10.06
C PRO A 80 9.86 3.47 10.95
N PRO A 81 8.66 3.69 11.51
CA PRO A 81 8.39 4.82 12.41
C PRO A 81 9.22 4.74 13.70
N GLN A 82 9.57 3.53 14.15
CA GLN A 82 10.43 3.30 15.30
C GLN A 82 11.53 2.29 14.98
N ARG A 83 12.72 2.46 15.58
CA ARG A 83 13.92 1.63 15.33
C ARG A 83 14.09 0.47 16.34
N SER A 84 13.00 -0.14 16.78
CA SER A 84 13.00 -1.20 17.81
C SER A 84 12.81 -2.62 17.25
N GLY A 85 12.78 -2.78 15.92
CA GLY A 85 12.55 -4.07 15.28
C GLY A 85 13.73 -5.06 15.36
N ILE A 86 13.50 -6.29 14.88
CA ILE A 86 14.54 -7.31 14.69
C ILE A 86 15.69 -6.68 13.87
N SER A 87 16.93 -6.89 14.32
CA SER A 87 18.09 -6.33 13.61
C SER A 87 18.10 -6.77 12.15
N SER A 88 18.71 -5.98 11.25
CA SER A 88 18.88 -6.33 9.84
C SER A 88 19.58 -7.68 9.61
N ASN A 89 20.30 -8.21 10.60
CA ASN A 89 20.92 -9.53 10.55
C ASN A 89 19.91 -10.69 10.72
N GLY A 90 18.67 -10.38 11.11
CA GLY A 90 17.62 -11.36 11.43
C GLY A 90 17.81 -12.04 12.78
N LEU A 91 16.93 -13.00 13.02
CA LEU A 91 16.97 -13.94 14.14
C LEU A 91 17.40 -15.32 13.62
N THR A 92 18.39 -15.95 14.26
CA THR A 92 18.76 -17.34 13.97
C THR A 92 18.34 -18.23 15.13
N LEU A 93 17.46 -19.19 14.86
CA LEU A 93 16.96 -20.10 15.87
C LEU A 93 18.08 -20.97 16.45
N GLN A 94 18.24 -20.95 17.77
CA GLN A 94 19.24 -21.77 18.48
C GLN A 94 18.74 -23.19 18.79
N GLU A 95 17.43 -23.36 18.74
CA GLU A 95 16.68 -24.59 18.93
C GLU A 95 15.37 -24.54 18.13
N PRO A 96 14.69 -25.68 17.91
CA PRO A 96 13.42 -25.71 17.18
C PRO A 96 12.31 -24.93 17.90
N ALA A 97 11.40 -24.32 17.13
CA ALA A 97 10.29 -23.53 17.67
C ALA A 97 9.09 -23.52 16.71
N TYR A 98 7.87 -23.43 17.24
CA TYR A 98 6.72 -23.01 16.45
C TYR A 98 6.77 -21.49 16.24
N PHE A 99 6.25 -21.03 15.10
CA PHE A 99 6.24 -19.61 14.73
C PHE A 99 4.82 -19.12 14.49
N PHE A 100 4.54 -17.94 15.02
CA PHE A 100 3.31 -17.20 14.81
C PHE A 100 3.62 -15.75 14.41
N LEU A 101 2.78 -15.19 13.55
CA LEU A 101 2.81 -13.79 13.15
C LEU A 101 1.58 -13.09 13.72
N LEU A 102 1.79 -12.14 14.62
CA LEU A 102 0.75 -11.23 15.08
C LEU A 102 0.85 -9.92 14.31
N ASP A 103 -0.16 -9.66 13.47
CA ASP A 103 -0.36 -8.36 12.83
C ASP A 103 -1.25 -7.48 13.72
N LYS A 104 -0.75 -6.29 14.09
CA LYS A 104 -1.44 -5.32 14.95
C LYS A 104 -2.13 -4.18 14.18
N ALA A 105 -2.10 -4.19 12.85
CA ALA A 105 -2.84 -3.30 11.98
C ALA A 105 -3.23 -4.04 10.68
N PRO A 106 -4.12 -5.05 10.77
CA PRO A 106 -4.53 -5.82 9.61
C PRO A 106 -5.08 -4.91 8.50
N TYR A 107 -4.88 -5.33 7.24
CA TYR A 107 -5.20 -4.57 6.01
C TYR A 107 -4.37 -3.31 5.75
N SER A 108 -3.40 -2.95 6.60
CA SER A 108 -2.45 -1.90 6.25
C SER A 108 -1.42 -2.35 5.19
N TYR A 109 -0.96 -1.41 4.37
CA TYR A 109 0.08 -1.55 3.34
C TYR A 109 1.50 -1.68 3.92
N PHE A 110 1.67 -2.48 4.99
CA PHE A 110 2.91 -2.86 5.69
C PHE A 110 3.86 -1.71 6.10
N LEU A 111 4.81 -2.01 6.98
CA LEU A 111 5.60 -1.07 7.81
C LEU A 111 4.91 -0.55 9.08
N HIS A 112 3.78 -1.12 9.45
CA HIS A 112 3.21 -1.03 10.79
C HIS A 112 3.81 -2.08 11.73
N GLU A 113 3.58 -1.91 13.04
CA GLU A 113 4.13 -2.83 14.05
C GLU A 113 3.48 -4.21 13.96
N MET A 114 4.31 -5.25 14.02
CA MET A 114 3.94 -6.66 14.09
C MET A 114 4.78 -7.37 15.15
N GLU A 115 4.40 -8.58 15.53
CA GLU A 115 5.21 -9.45 16.36
C GLU A 115 5.45 -10.81 15.71
N TYR A 116 6.71 -11.22 15.69
CA TYR A 116 7.12 -12.60 15.45
C TYR A 116 7.18 -13.30 16.80
N ILE A 117 6.34 -14.30 16.97
CA ILE A 117 6.19 -15.05 18.22
C ILE A 117 6.78 -16.43 17.99
N LEU A 118 7.66 -16.85 18.89
CA LEU A 118 8.25 -18.18 18.90
C LEU A 118 7.87 -18.91 20.18
N VAL A 119 7.42 -20.14 20.04
CA VAL A 119 7.14 -21.05 21.16
C VAL A 119 8.07 -22.24 21.08
N TYR A 120 8.88 -22.42 22.12
CA TYR A 120 9.89 -23.46 22.18
C TYR A 120 9.37 -24.74 22.84
N GLY A 121 10.15 -25.81 22.77
CA GLY A 121 9.77 -27.12 23.31
C GLY A 121 9.68 -27.18 24.83
N ASP A 122 10.23 -26.21 25.54
CA ASP A 122 10.15 -26.06 26.99
C ASP A 122 9.00 -25.13 27.43
N GLU A 123 8.05 -24.86 26.53
CA GLU A 123 6.91 -23.95 26.70
C GLU A 123 7.29 -22.47 26.81
N SER A 124 8.57 -22.11 26.69
CA SER A 124 8.96 -20.71 26.72
C SER A 124 8.53 -19.96 25.45
N VAL A 125 8.13 -18.70 25.65
CA VAL A 125 7.72 -17.78 24.58
C VAL A 125 8.76 -16.68 24.40
N SER A 126 9.10 -16.36 23.15
CA SER A 126 9.82 -15.13 22.82
C SER A 126 9.08 -14.34 21.75
N THR A 127 8.86 -13.06 22.01
CA THR A 127 8.26 -12.12 21.06
C THR A 127 9.31 -11.16 20.51
N HIS A 128 9.20 -10.84 19.23
CA HIS A 128 10.10 -9.94 18.55
C HIS A 128 9.31 -8.95 17.69
N THR A 129 9.45 -7.65 17.96
CA THR A 129 8.85 -6.60 17.13
C THR A 129 9.42 -6.62 15.72
N ALA A 130 8.55 -6.54 14.72
CA ALA A 130 8.90 -6.43 13.31
C ALA A 130 7.98 -5.41 12.62
N TYR A 131 8.35 -4.99 11.41
CA TYR A 131 7.60 -4.04 10.58
C TYR A 131 7.31 -4.59 9.18
N SER A 132 7.61 -5.86 8.92
CA SER A 132 7.31 -6.53 7.65
C SER A 132 6.90 -7.98 7.88
N TRP A 133 6.32 -8.61 6.87
CA TRP A 133 6.12 -10.05 6.88
C TRP A 133 7.47 -10.80 6.93
N PRO A 134 7.50 -12.02 7.49
CA PRO A 134 8.73 -12.74 7.68
C PRO A 134 9.24 -13.35 6.37
N SER A 135 10.55 -13.33 6.19
CA SER A 135 11.30 -14.19 5.29
C SER A 135 11.99 -15.27 6.14
N ILE A 136 11.63 -16.52 5.91
CA ILE A 136 12.11 -17.71 6.62
C ILE A 136 13.04 -18.47 5.69
N ASN A 137 14.32 -18.51 6.02
CA ASN A 137 15.39 -19.04 5.16
C ASN A 137 15.42 -18.43 3.74
N GLY A 138 14.96 -17.18 3.60
CA GLY A 138 14.92 -16.46 2.32
C GLY A 138 13.59 -16.54 1.58
N GLU A 139 12.60 -17.26 2.11
CA GLU A 139 11.28 -17.41 1.49
C GLU A 139 10.19 -16.96 2.46
N THR A 140 9.17 -16.27 1.95
CA THR A 140 7.97 -15.95 2.73
C THR A 140 6.90 -17.02 2.50
N PRO A 141 6.37 -17.65 3.57
CA PRO A 141 5.26 -18.58 3.45
C PRO A 141 4.03 -17.91 2.80
N SER A 142 3.47 -18.55 1.76
CA SER A 142 2.49 -17.92 0.88
C SER A 142 1.22 -17.43 1.57
N HIS A 143 0.72 -18.14 2.60
CA HIS A 143 -0.49 -17.72 3.32
C HIS A 143 -0.28 -16.47 4.16
N LEU A 144 0.97 -16.11 4.49
CA LEU A 144 1.26 -14.84 5.17
C LEU A 144 1.20 -13.63 4.21
N LEU A 145 1.21 -13.89 2.89
CA LEU A 145 1.12 -12.87 1.83
C LEU A 145 -0.30 -12.71 1.29
N MET A 146 -1.19 -13.65 1.59
CA MET A 146 -2.59 -13.61 1.17
C MET A 146 -3.32 -12.46 1.85
N ASP A 147 -4.39 -12.00 1.19
CA ASP A 147 -5.42 -11.24 1.85
C ASP A 147 -5.99 -12.06 3.02
N TYR A 148 -6.21 -11.44 4.18
CA TYR A 148 -6.73 -12.17 5.34
C TYR A 148 -8.10 -12.83 5.08
N ARG A 149 -8.90 -12.29 4.15
CA ARG A 149 -10.19 -12.85 3.72
C ARG A 149 -10.04 -14.18 2.99
N ASP A 150 -8.88 -14.40 2.39
CA ASP A 150 -8.54 -15.59 1.61
C ASP A 150 -7.66 -16.59 2.39
N VAL A 151 -7.16 -16.20 3.56
CA VAL A 151 -6.37 -17.10 4.42
C VAL A 151 -7.27 -18.22 4.95
N PRO A 152 -6.90 -19.50 4.77
CA PRO A 152 -7.67 -20.60 5.33
C PRO A 152 -7.76 -20.49 6.86
N SER A 153 -8.96 -20.74 7.41
CA SER A 153 -9.27 -20.48 8.82
C SER A 153 -8.40 -21.25 9.81
N ASP A 154 -7.84 -22.39 9.41
CA ASP A 154 -6.94 -23.19 10.24
C ASP A 154 -5.56 -22.56 10.43
N TYR A 155 -5.20 -21.52 9.66
CA TYR A 155 -4.00 -20.72 9.89
C TYR A 155 -4.23 -19.56 10.86
N ILE A 156 -5.47 -19.11 11.05
CA ILE A 156 -5.82 -18.00 11.96
C ILE A 156 -6.08 -18.57 13.34
N ILE A 157 -5.25 -18.22 14.32
CA ILE A 157 -5.39 -18.69 15.70
C ILE A 157 -6.13 -17.68 16.58
N GLY A 158 -6.16 -16.41 16.18
CA GLY A 158 -6.91 -15.37 16.90
C GLY A 158 -7.09 -14.12 16.07
N SER A 159 -8.25 -13.48 16.21
CA SER A 159 -8.57 -12.21 15.55
C SER A 159 -9.74 -11.54 16.26
N ASN A 160 -9.75 -10.20 16.29
CA ASN A 160 -10.92 -9.40 16.60
C ASN A 160 -11.35 -8.51 15.42
N PHE A 161 -10.84 -8.85 14.23
CA PHE A 161 -11.04 -8.12 12.99
C PHE A 161 -12.17 -8.71 12.14
N ASP A 162 -12.80 -7.86 11.32
CA ASP A 162 -13.89 -8.24 10.41
C ASP A 162 -13.34 -8.70 9.03
N PHE A 163 -13.69 -9.92 8.63
CA PHE A 163 -13.28 -10.49 7.34
C PHE A 163 -14.39 -10.39 6.27
N THR A 164 -15.34 -9.47 6.45
CA THR A 164 -16.40 -9.23 5.46
C THR A 164 -15.79 -8.95 4.09
N PRO A 165 -16.22 -9.68 3.04
CA PRO A 165 -15.76 -9.43 1.68
C PRO A 165 -16.12 -8.01 1.24
N VAL A 166 -15.20 -7.34 0.57
CA VAL A 166 -15.50 -6.08 -0.10
C VAL A 166 -16.20 -6.33 -1.43
N GLN A 167 -17.02 -5.38 -1.85
CA GLN A 167 -17.60 -5.37 -3.18
C GLN A 167 -16.63 -4.69 -4.14
N TYR A 168 -16.81 -4.96 -5.44
CA TYR A 168 -15.96 -4.36 -6.45
C TYR A 168 -16.80 -3.87 -7.60
N ALA A 169 -16.70 -2.58 -7.92
CA ALA A 169 -17.17 -2.03 -9.17
C ALA A 169 -16.07 -1.22 -9.85
N THR A 170 -15.97 -1.37 -11.17
CA THR A 170 -15.09 -0.50 -11.96
C THR A 170 -15.66 0.90 -11.96
N LEU A 171 -14.84 1.88 -11.57
CA LEU A 171 -15.22 3.29 -11.67
C LEU A 171 -15.27 3.70 -13.14
N VAL A 172 -16.49 3.95 -13.63
CA VAL A 172 -16.74 4.43 -15.00
C VAL A 172 -16.91 5.94 -14.96
N VAL A 173 -15.96 6.65 -15.56
CA VAL A 173 -15.94 8.12 -15.58
C VAL A 173 -16.17 8.60 -17.00
N ASN A 174 -17.10 9.54 -17.18
CA ASN A 174 -17.40 10.16 -18.47
C ASN A 174 -17.23 11.67 -18.35
N VAL A 175 -16.26 12.21 -19.08
CA VAL A 175 -15.99 13.65 -19.13
C VAL A 175 -16.28 14.13 -20.55
N PRO A 176 -17.37 14.88 -20.78
CA PRO A 176 -17.75 15.32 -22.13
C PRO A 176 -17.01 16.58 -22.62
N TRP A 177 -16.19 17.20 -21.77
CA TRP A 177 -15.40 18.39 -22.10
C TRP A 177 -13.89 18.11 -22.12
N LEU A 178 -13.14 19.14 -22.48
CA LEU A 178 -11.77 19.06 -22.96
C LEU A 178 -10.83 19.71 -21.92
N ALA A 179 -9.91 18.95 -21.32
CA ALA A 179 -8.93 19.45 -20.34
C ALA A 179 -7.97 20.55 -20.88
N PRO A 180 -7.07 21.16 -20.09
CA PRO A 180 -6.03 22.05 -20.62
C PRO A 180 -4.95 21.34 -21.45
N GLU A 181 -4.17 22.08 -22.26
CA GLU A 181 -2.99 21.54 -22.99
C GLU A 181 -1.76 21.48 -22.06
N GLN A 182 -0.83 20.53 -22.28
CA GLN A 182 0.48 20.40 -21.60
C GLN A 182 0.48 19.86 -20.15
N GLU A 183 -0.52 19.06 -19.77
CA GLU A 183 -0.53 18.33 -18.50
C GLU A 183 0.00 16.89 -18.66
N GLY A 184 0.84 16.46 -17.70
CA GLY A 184 1.42 15.14 -17.62
C GLY A 184 0.87 14.31 -16.47
N PHE A 185 0.63 13.02 -16.69
CA PHE A 185 0.17 12.07 -15.66
C PHE A 185 1.08 10.85 -15.59
N ILE A 186 1.64 10.58 -14.42
CA ILE A 186 2.49 9.41 -14.15
C ILE A 186 1.80 8.59 -13.06
N ILE A 187 1.16 7.50 -13.44
CA ILE A 187 0.43 6.63 -12.52
C ILE A 187 1.29 5.41 -12.22
N VAL A 188 1.55 5.13 -10.94
CA VAL A 188 2.55 4.15 -10.51
C VAL A 188 1.95 3.12 -9.57
N GLN A 189 2.07 1.85 -9.95
CA GLN A 189 1.88 0.70 -9.07
C GLN A 189 3.27 0.20 -8.64
N GLY A 190 3.59 0.34 -7.36
CA GLY A 190 4.94 0.12 -6.83
C GLY A 190 5.24 -1.31 -6.39
N LEU A 191 4.21 -2.10 -6.06
CA LEU A 191 4.37 -3.44 -5.48
C LEU A 191 4.81 -4.47 -6.54
N MET A 192 5.70 -5.38 -6.15
CA MET A 192 6.08 -6.53 -6.97
C MET A 192 5.05 -7.66 -6.84
N GLU A 193 4.93 -8.48 -7.88
CA GLU A 193 4.13 -9.70 -7.81
C GLU A 193 4.63 -10.59 -6.66
N GLY A 194 3.70 -11.06 -5.82
CA GLY A 194 4.01 -11.83 -4.61
C GLY A 194 4.30 -10.99 -3.37
N GLU A 195 4.34 -9.65 -3.45
CA GLU A 195 4.25 -8.80 -2.27
C GLU A 195 2.80 -8.75 -1.75
N ARG A 196 2.64 -8.56 -0.45
CA ARG A 196 1.32 -8.48 0.18
C ARG A 196 0.58 -7.20 -0.25
N CYS A 197 -0.73 -7.28 -0.40
CA CYS A 197 -1.60 -6.20 -0.93
C CYS A 197 -1.38 -5.88 -2.42
N TYR A 198 -0.67 -6.74 -3.17
CA TYR A 198 -0.43 -6.54 -4.61
C TYR A 198 -1.72 -6.38 -5.43
N GLU A 199 -2.72 -7.23 -5.21
CA GLU A 199 -3.98 -7.19 -5.95
C GLU A 199 -4.78 -5.90 -5.69
N ASP A 200 -4.81 -5.43 -4.44
CA ASP A 200 -5.42 -4.14 -4.09
C ASP A 200 -4.69 -3.00 -4.81
N ALA A 201 -3.36 -3.01 -4.84
CA ALA A 201 -2.57 -1.99 -5.51
C ALA A 201 -2.81 -1.96 -7.02
N VAL A 202 -2.98 -3.14 -7.65
CA VAL A 202 -3.35 -3.24 -9.07
C VAL A 202 -4.72 -2.60 -9.31
N ARG A 203 -5.70 -2.86 -8.45
CA ARG A 203 -7.04 -2.29 -8.54
C ARG A 203 -7.04 -0.78 -8.38
N THR A 204 -6.35 -0.25 -7.36
CA THR A 204 -6.15 1.18 -7.16
C THR A 204 -5.51 1.84 -8.38
N TYR A 205 -4.46 1.23 -8.93
CA TYR A 205 -3.78 1.72 -10.13
C TYR A 205 -4.72 1.78 -11.35
N LEU A 206 -5.53 0.75 -11.57
CA LEU A 206 -6.48 0.71 -12.69
C LEU A 206 -7.58 1.77 -12.53
N ASN A 207 -8.06 2.02 -11.31
CA ASN A 207 -9.02 3.07 -11.03
C ASN A 207 -8.42 4.47 -11.25
N ALA A 208 -7.18 4.71 -10.80
CA ALA A 208 -6.47 5.95 -11.07
C ALA A 208 -6.30 6.18 -12.59
N ILE A 209 -5.92 5.13 -13.34
CA ILE A 209 -5.87 5.21 -14.81
C ILE A 209 -7.22 5.58 -15.39
N SER A 210 -8.31 4.92 -14.97
CA SER A 210 -9.66 5.20 -15.47
C SER A 210 -10.03 6.67 -15.29
N VAL A 211 -9.85 7.21 -14.08
CA VAL A 211 -10.18 8.60 -13.74
C VAL A 211 -9.33 9.58 -14.52
N PHE A 212 -8.00 9.44 -14.48
CA PHE A 212 -7.11 10.41 -15.12
C PHE A 212 -7.13 10.30 -16.66
N ARG A 213 -7.38 9.11 -17.23
CA ARG A 213 -7.63 8.98 -18.68
C ARG A 213 -8.96 9.62 -19.09
N ALA A 214 -10.01 9.47 -18.28
CA ALA A 214 -11.27 10.13 -18.55
C ALA A 214 -11.11 11.67 -18.50
N TYR A 215 -10.36 12.19 -17.52
CA TYR A 215 -10.06 13.62 -17.42
C TYR A 215 -9.38 14.20 -18.68
N ILE A 216 -8.33 13.53 -19.19
CA ILE A 216 -7.57 14.05 -20.34
C ILE A 216 -8.24 13.79 -21.71
N GLY A 217 -9.10 12.77 -21.81
CA GLY A 217 -9.79 12.37 -23.03
C GLY A 217 -8.86 11.80 -24.14
N ASP A 218 -9.31 11.90 -25.40
CA ASP A 218 -8.66 11.32 -26.60
C ASP A 218 -7.41 12.08 -27.10
N ARG A 219 -6.76 12.88 -26.26
CA ARG A 219 -5.64 13.72 -26.67
C ARG A 219 -4.33 12.94 -26.75
N ASP A 220 -3.43 13.40 -27.61
CA ASP A 220 -2.04 12.92 -27.70
C ASP A 220 -1.26 13.48 -26.49
N VAL A 221 -1.33 12.77 -25.36
CA VAL A 221 -1.00 13.27 -24.01
C VAL A 221 0.19 12.60 -23.38
N LEU A 222 0.88 13.37 -22.54
CA LEU A 222 1.91 12.91 -21.62
C LEU A 222 1.25 12.09 -20.52
N PHE A 223 1.05 10.79 -20.78
CA PHE A 223 0.47 9.87 -19.80
C PHE A 223 1.27 8.58 -19.81
N ASP A 224 1.76 8.19 -18.64
CA ASP A 224 2.47 6.94 -18.45
C ASP A 224 1.93 6.17 -17.25
N GLY A 225 1.82 4.86 -17.43
CA GLY A 225 1.39 3.91 -16.42
C GLY A 225 2.55 2.98 -16.10
N LEU A 226 3.19 3.18 -14.95
CA LEU A 226 4.36 2.42 -14.53
C LEU A 226 3.96 1.32 -13.54
N VAL A 227 4.33 0.08 -13.82
CA VAL A 227 4.02 -1.07 -12.96
C VAL A 227 5.30 -1.86 -12.66
N GLN A 228 5.35 -2.49 -11.48
CA GLN A 228 6.46 -3.39 -11.10
C GLN A 228 7.84 -2.77 -11.38
N ASN A 229 8.71 -3.43 -12.15
CA ASN A 229 10.05 -2.94 -12.46
C ASN A 229 10.08 -1.57 -13.16
N ASP A 230 9.06 -1.21 -13.94
CA ASP A 230 8.99 0.08 -14.59
C ASP A 230 8.69 1.22 -13.60
N ALA A 231 8.12 0.93 -12.42
CA ALA A 231 7.91 1.91 -11.36
C ALA A 231 9.21 2.59 -10.90
N LYS A 232 10.37 1.94 -11.10
CA LYS A 232 11.69 2.53 -10.83
C LYS A 232 12.00 3.76 -11.69
N LYS A 233 11.33 3.89 -12.85
CA LYS A 233 11.56 4.97 -13.81
C LYS A 233 10.77 6.23 -13.49
N VAL A 234 10.04 6.29 -12.36
CA VAL A 234 9.15 7.42 -12.03
C VAL A 234 9.85 8.79 -12.12
N LEU A 235 11.09 8.92 -11.63
CA LEU A 235 11.83 10.19 -11.68
C LEU A 235 12.42 10.47 -13.07
N GLU A 236 12.77 9.43 -13.82
CA GLU A 236 13.20 9.56 -15.23
C GLU A 236 12.02 10.03 -16.09
N LYS A 237 10.81 9.55 -15.80
CA LYS A 237 9.59 9.95 -16.51
C LYS A 237 9.23 11.42 -16.29
N VAL A 238 9.58 11.98 -15.12
CA VAL A 238 9.50 13.43 -14.91
C VAL A 238 10.41 14.17 -15.90
N ASP A 239 11.65 13.72 -16.07
CA ASP A 239 12.57 14.34 -17.02
C ASP A 239 12.05 14.28 -18.47
N ASP A 240 11.53 13.12 -18.88
CA ASP A 240 10.90 12.93 -20.19
C ASP A 240 9.74 13.92 -20.41
N PHE A 241 8.81 14.00 -19.46
CA PHE A 241 7.62 14.85 -19.60
C PHE A 241 7.97 16.34 -19.61
N VAL A 242 8.95 16.77 -18.83
CA VAL A 242 9.43 18.16 -18.89
C VAL A 242 10.10 18.45 -20.24
N ALA A 243 10.89 17.51 -20.77
CA ALA A 243 11.50 17.66 -22.10
C ALA A 243 10.45 17.75 -23.21
N ASP A 244 9.33 17.06 -23.06
CA ASP A 244 8.18 17.11 -23.97
C ASP A 244 7.25 18.32 -23.73
N GLY A 245 7.59 19.20 -22.79
CA GLY A 245 6.94 20.49 -22.58
C GLY A 245 5.82 20.50 -21.55
N ALA A 246 5.76 19.52 -20.65
CA ALA A 246 4.81 19.55 -19.53
C ALA A 246 5.01 20.80 -18.66
N THR A 247 3.92 21.47 -18.34
CA THR A 247 3.91 22.59 -17.38
C THR A 247 3.31 22.18 -16.03
N VAL A 248 2.61 21.05 -16.01
CA VAL A 248 2.00 20.43 -14.83
C VAL A 248 2.23 18.93 -14.92
N ILE A 249 2.68 18.29 -13.84
CA ILE A 249 2.83 16.84 -13.77
C ILE A 249 2.15 16.32 -12.50
N THR A 250 1.13 15.47 -12.68
CA THR A 250 0.47 14.74 -11.60
C THR A 250 1.07 13.34 -11.50
N ILE A 251 1.59 13.00 -10.33
CA ILE A 251 2.21 11.72 -10.03
C ILE A 251 1.34 11.03 -8.98
N PHE A 252 0.76 9.89 -9.32
CA PHE A 252 -0.01 9.05 -8.42
C PHE A 252 0.77 7.78 -8.12
N ILE A 253 0.97 7.46 -6.83
CA ILE A 253 1.72 6.27 -6.41
C ILE A 253 0.89 5.46 -5.42
N ILE A 254 0.68 4.18 -5.71
CA ILE A 254 0.23 3.17 -4.75
C ILE A 254 1.39 2.19 -4.47
N ALA A 255 1.86 2.16 -3.23
CA ALA A 255 3.09 1.44 -2.86
C ALA A 255 3.16 1.07 -1.37
N HIS A 256 4.06 0.15 -1.01
CA HIS A 256 4.56 0.09 0.37
C HIS A 256 5.34 1.36 0.71
N GLY A 257 5.16 1.86 1.93
CA GLY A 257 5.73 3.13 2.37
C GLY A 257 6.34 3.05 3.75
N GLY A 258 7.26 3.97 4.01
CA GLY A 258 7.89 4.22 5.30
C GLY A 258 8.12 5.70 5.50
N VAL A 259 8.62 6.08 6.67
CA VAL A 259 8.88 7.49 6.97
C VAL A 259 9.89 8.06 5.97
N ASN A 260 9.44 9.02 5.16
CA ASN A 260 10.16 9.65 4.04
C ASN A 260 10.65 8.66 2.97
N THR A 261 10.04 7.48 2.84
CA THR A 261 10.43 6.46 1.87
C THR A 261 9.24 5.77 1.22
N VAL A 262 9.32 5.43 -0.05
CA VAL A 262 8.37 4.55 -0.75
C VAL A 262 9.14 3.47 -1.51
N ARG A 263 8.54 2.29 -1.69
CA ARG A 263 9.15 1.17 -2.42
C ARG A 263 8.49 1.01 -3.79
N LEU A 264 9.27 1.21 -4.85
CA LEU A 264 8.81 1.19 -6.25
C LEU A 264 9.60 0.16 -7.05
N GLY A 265 8.91 -0.86 -7.56
CA GLY A 265 9.52 -1.93 -8.35
C GLY A 265 10.56 -2.74 -7.59
N GLY A 266 10.48 -2.77 -6.27
CA GLY A 266 11.47 -3.40 -5.42
C GLY A 266 12.70 -2.53 -5.08
N GLN A 267 12.64 -1.22 -5.33
CA GLN A 267 13.68 -0.25 -4.93
C GLN A 267 13.10 0.83 -4.02
N THR A 268 13.85 1.25 -3.00
CA THR A 268 13.47 2.38 -2.16
C THR A 268 13.76 3.71 -2.85
N PHE A 269 12.78 4.61 -2.84
CA PHE A 269 12.89 6.02 -3.16
C PHE A 269 12.59 6.86 -1.91
N THR A 270 13.28 7.97 -1.77
CA THR A 270 13.18 8.86 -0.60
C THR A 270 12.43 10.14 -0.96
N ALA A 271 11.76 10.76 0.02
CA ALA A 271 11.17 12.09 -0.14
C ALA A 271 12.21 13.12 -0.61
N GLN A 272 13.48 12.97 -0.20
CA GLN A 272 14.57 13.82 -0.68
C GLN A 272 14.83 13.69 -2.18
N GLN A 273 14.78 12.49 -2.75
CA GLN A 273 14.96 12.30 -4.19
C GLN A 273 13.85 12.97 -5.00
N PHE A 274 12.59 12.83 -4.58
CA PHE A 274 11.46 13.52 -5.18
C PHE A 274 11.60 15.04 -5.05
N ARG A 275 11.89 15.54 -3.84
CA ARG A 275 12.12 16.97 -3.58
C ARG A 275 13.20 17.55 -4.50
N ASN A 276 14.36 16.91 -4.58
CA ASN A 276 15.45 17.37 -5.43
C ASN A 276 15.03 17.42 -6.91
N LYS A 277 14.26 16.42 -7.38
CA LYS A 277 13.73 16.38 -8.74
C LYS A 277 12.73 17.51 -9.00
N PHE A 278 11.82 17.80 -8.08
CA PHE A 278 10.86 18.90 -8.25
C PHE A 278 11.50 20.27 -8.18
N GLN A 279 12.56 20.44 -7.38
CA GLN A 279 13.34 21.68 -7.32
C GLN A 279 14.17 21.94 -8.58
N GLU A 280 14.58 20.89 -9.30
CA GLU A 280 15.25 21.00 -10.61
C GLU A 280 14.36 21.70 -11.65
N TYR A 281 13.04 21.51 -11.55
CA TYR A 281 12.04 22.06 -12.47
C TYR A 281 11.07 23.01 -11.77
N SER A 282 11.60 24.08 -11.16
CA SER A 282 10.79 25.05 -10.40
C SER A 282 9.72 25.79 -11.23
N ASN A 283 9.80 25.74 -12.56
CA ASN A 283 8.81 26.30 -13.48
C ASN A 283 7.67 25.33 -13.82
N VAL A 284 7.74 24.09 -13.35
CA VAL A 284 6.72 23.04 -13.52
C VAL A 284 5.99 22.86 -12.19
N ARG A 285 4.67 22.74 -12.26
CA ARG A 285 3.84 22.43 -11.09
C ARG A 285 3.72 20.92 -10.93
N PHE A 286 3.86 20.44 -9.70
CA PHE A 286 3.75 19.02 -9.38
C PHE A 286 2.58 18.77 -8.43
N ASN A 287 1.81 17.73 -8.71
CA ASN A 287 0.88 17.14 -7.75
C ASN A 287 1.40 15.73 -7.42
N LEU A 288 1.71 15.46 -6.16
CA LEU A 288 2.15 14.14 -5.71
C LEU A 288 1.06 13.52 -4.82
N ILE A 289 0.45 12.43 -5.28
CA ILE A 289 -0.58 11.67 -4.56
C ILE A 289 0.03 10.35 -4.10
N LEU A 290 0.00 10.07 -2.80
CA LEU A 290 0.64 8.91 -2.18
C LEU A 290 -0.35 8.03 -1.42
N GLY A 291 -0.69 6.89 -2.02
CA GLY A 291 -1.30 5.74 -1.35
C GLY A 291 -0.20 4.83 -0.77
N SER A 292 0.32 5.17 0.40
CA SER A 292 1.31 4.33 1.09
C SER A 292 1.32 4.60 2.59
N CYS A 293 1.74 3.63 3.40
CA CYS A 293 1.99 3.85 4.82
C CYS A 293 2.98 4.99 5.05
N HIS A 294 2.79 5.74 6.12
CA HIS A 294 3.63 6.89 6.51
C HIS A 294 3.72 8.01 5.46
N SER A 295 2.80 8.04 4.49
CA SER A 295 2.88 8.98 3.35
C SER A 295 2.78 10.44 3.78
N GLY A 296 2.14 10.75 4.92
CA GLY A 296 2.10 12.10 5.50
C GLY A 296 3.49 12.67 5.81
N SER A 297 4.52 11.83 5.95
CA SER A 297 5.90 12.29 6.10
C SER A 297 6.42 13.05 4.86
N PHE A 298 5.91 12.76 3.66
CA PHE A 298 6.25 13.51 2.44
C PHE A 298 5.62 14.90 2.44
N VAL A 299 4.43 15.05 3.02
CA VAL A 299 3.79 16.36 3.23
C VAL A 299 4.68 17.22 4.12
N ASP A 300 5.11 16.69 5.29
CA ASP A 300 6.02 17.39 6.20
C ASP A 300 7.35 17.79 5.54
N TYR A 301 7.82 16.98 4.59
CA TYR A 301 9.13 17.13 3.96
C TYR A 301 9.13 18.09 2.75
N MET A 302 7.96 18.38 2.17
CA MET A 302 7.82 19.18 0.94
C MET A 302 6.90 20.40 1.09
N ASN A 303 6.39 20.66 2.30
CA ASN A 303 5.45 21.77 2.57
C ASN A 303 6.04 23.19 2.46
N ASP A 304 7.28 23.33 2.02
CA ASP A 304 7.95 24.59 1.75
C ASP A 304 8.26 24.78 0.26
N LEU A 305 7.78 23.89 -0.61
CA LEU A 305 7.96 23.98 -2.07
C LEU A 305 6.73 24.64 -2.72
N ASP A 306 6.90 25.86 -3.21
CA ASP A 306 5.82 26.65 -3.84
C ASP A 306 5.26 26.02 -5.13
N ASN A 307 5.97 25.09 -5.75
CA ASN A 307 5.58 24.43 -7.00
C ASN A 307 5.05 22.99 -6.80
N VAL A 308 4.88 22.51 -5.57
CA VAL A 308 4.49 21.12 -5.29
C VAL A 308 3.31 21.06 -4.33
N ALA A 309 2.22 20.43 -4.77
CA ALA A 309 1.19 19.94 -3.88
C ALA A 309 1.42 18.47 -3.53
N VAL A 310 1.17 18.09 -2.28
CA VAL A 310 1.29 16.71 -1.80
C VAL A 310 0.00 16.30 -1.13
N MET A 311 -0.50 15.13 -1.46
CA MET A 311 -1.68 14.50 -0.83
C MET A 311 -1.30 13.08 -0.41
N SER A 312 -1.69 12.69 0.80
CA SER A 312 -1.24 11.43 1.40
C SER A 312 -2.36 10.71 2.13
N ALA A 313 -2.39 9.38 1.99
CA ALA A 313 -3.41 8.50 2.56
C ALA A 313 -3.47 8.44 4.09
N CYS A 314 -2.39 8.79 4.78
CA CYS A 314 -2.32 8.72 6.23
C CYS A 314 -1.30 9.70 6.79
N SER A 315 -1.28 9.85 8.12
CA SER A 315 -0.30 10.67 8.82
C SER A 315 1.10 10.01 8.78
N ARG A 316 2.09 10.75 9.29
CA ARG A 316 3.49 10.30 9.37
C ARG A 316 3.65 8.96 10.10
N ASP A 317 2.90 8.74 11.17
CA ASP A 317 3.07 7.60 12.09
C ASP A 317 1.97 6.53 11.94
N GLU A 318 1.20 6.58 10.83
CA GLU A 318 0.06 5.71 10.57
C GLU A 318 0.29 4.85 9.30
N GLY A 319 -0.49 3.76 9.18
CA GLY A 319 -0.54 2.93 7.98
C GLY A 319 -1.61 3.42 7.00
N ALA A 320 -1.40 3.20 5.70
CA ALA A 320 -2.47 3.28 4.70
C ALA A 320 -3.11 1.91 4.55
N THR A 321 -4.40 1.84 4.27
CA THR A 321 -5.18 0.59 4.25
C THR A 321 -5.57 0.17 2.85
N THR A 322 -5.72 -1.14 2.64
CA THR A 322 -6.47 -1.69 1.50
C THR A 322 -7.94 -1.30 1.57
N ASP A 323 -8.69 -1.67 0.55
CA ASP A 323 -10.15 -1.56 0.50
C ASP A 323 -10.86 -2.21 1.70
N VAL A 324 -11.72 -1.46 2.41
CA VAL A 324 -12.53 -1.93 3.53
C VAL A 324 -13.98 -1.38 3.51
N ASP A 325 -14.93 -2.26 3.24
CA ASP A 325 -16.37 -1.93 3.25
C ASP A 325 -17.00 -1.92 4.65
N TRP A 326 -16.35 -2.57 5.61
CA TRP A 326 -16.88 -2.81 6.96
C TRP A 326 -15.75 -2.78 7.99
N TRP A 327 -15.94 -1.93 9.00
CA TRP A 327 -15.02 -1.84 10.14
C TRP A 327 -15.81 -1.91 11.45
N ARG A 328 -15.77 -3.09 12.07
CA ARG A 328 -16.56 -3.44 13.27
C ARG A 328 -18.06 -3.30 13.02
N SER A 329 -18.67 -2.20 13.47
CA SER A 329 -20.11 -1.91 13.28
C SER A 329 -20.36 -0.72 12.36
N THR A 330 -19.33 -0.22 11.68
CA THR A 330 -19.41 0.91 10.77
C THR A 330 -19.30 0.41 9.34
N GLN A 331 -20.26 0.82 8.50
CA GLN A 331 -20.30 0.48 7.09
C GLN A 331 -19.70 1.61 6.25
N ASP A 332 -19.05 1.23 5.17
CA ASP A 332 -18.58 2.19 4.20
C ASP A 332 -19.74 2.95 3.51
N TYR A 333 -19.54 4.23 3.19
CA TYR A 333 -20.56 5.05 2.52
C TYR A 333 -20.59 4.83 1.01
N ASN A 334 -19.51 4.32 0.44
CA ASN A 334 -19.32 4.03 -0.97
C ASN A 334 -18.78 2.60 -1.14
N PRO A 335 -19.45 1.57 -0.57
CA PRO A 335 -18.91 0.20 -0.45
C PRO A 335 -18.87 -0.56 -1.78
N SER A 336 -18.92 0.15 -2.91
CA SER A 336 -18.76 -0.38 -4.25
C SER A 336 -17.50 0.16 -4.92
N ASP A 337 -16.80 1.08 -4.26
CA ASP A 337 -15.50 1.54 -4.70
C ASP A 337 -14.50 0.38 -4.66
N THR A 338 -13.27 0.65 -5.09
CA THR A 338 -12.31 -0.44 -5.28
C THR A 338 -10.89 0.06 -5.14
N GLY A 339 -10.11 -0.66 -4.35
CA GLY A 339 -8.71 -0.37 -4.05
C GLY A 339 -8.53 0.38 -2.74
N SER A 340 -7.28 0.70 -2.39
CA SER A 340 -6.89 1.34 -1.13
C SER A 340 -7.81 2.48 -0.70
N GLU A 341 -8.34 2.34 0.51
CA GLU A 341 -9.42 3.14 1.09
C GLU A 341 -9.38 4.63 0.74
N TRP A 342 -8.42 5.39 1.27
CA TRP A 342 -8.39 6.83 1.02
C TRP A 342 -8.22 7.18 -0.47
N THR A 343 -7.45 6.37 -1.20
CA THR A 343 -7.21 6.66 -2.62
C THR A 343 -8.45 6.42 -3.47
N SER A 344 -9.26 5.40 -3.17
CA SER A 344 -10.53 5.20 -3.86
C SER A 344 -11.52 6.33 -3.52
N SER A 345 -11.62 6.74 -2.25
CA SER A 345 -12.41 7.92 -1.84
C SER A 345 -12.00 9.21 -2.58
N LEU A 346 -10.68 9.46 -2.71
CA LEU A 346 -10.16 10.60 -3.47
C LEU A 346 -10.56 10.52 -4.94
N LEU A 347 -10.39 9.34 -5.55
CA LEU A 347 -10.71 9.13 -6.97
C LEU A 347 -12.21 9.24 -7.24
N GLU A 348 -13.07 8.83 -6.31
CA GLU A 348 -14.52 9.08 -6.40
C GLU A 348 -14.84 10.58 -6.34
N ALA A 349 -14.22 11.32 -5.42
CA ALA A 349 -14.40 12.76 -5.33
C ALA A 349 -13.91 13.48 -6.61
N VAL A 350 -12.76 13.08 -7.15
CA VAL A 350 -12.28 13.58 -8.46
C VAL A 350 -13.30 13.26 -9.55
N ALA A 351 -13.72 12.00 -9.67
CA ALA A 351 -14.67 11.55 -10.68
C ALA A 351 -16.00 12.31 -10.61
N HIS A 352 -16.49 12.58 -9.40
CA HIS A 352 -17.71 13.36 -9.16
C HIS A 352 -17.59 14.80 -9.68
N ILE A 353 -16.45 15.46 -9.41
CA ILE A 353 -16.19 16.82 -9.89
C ILE A 353 -16.07 16.83 -11.43
N ILE A 354 -15.27 15.92 -12.00
CA ILE A 354 -14.99 15.94 -13.45
C ILE A 354 -16.09 15.33 -14.31
N SER A 355 -17.10 14.69 -13.73
CA SER A 355 -18.25 14.17 -14.48
C SER A 355 -19.47 15.08 -14.43
N ASN A 356 -19.41 16.19 -13.69
CA ASN A 356 -20.48 17.17 -13.58
C ASN A 356 -20.04 18.54 -14.15
N GLU A 357 -20.73 19.00 -15.20
CA GLU A 357 -20.37 20.21 -15.96
C GLU A 357 -20.34 21.45 -15.05
N ASP A 358 -21.38 21.67 -14.25
CA ASP A 358 -21.47 22.82 -13.35
C ASP A 358 -20.33 22.80 -12.30
N LEU A 359 -19.98 21.63 -11.77
CA LEU A 359 -18.91 21.51 -10.77
C LEU A 359 -17.53 21.74 -11.41
N TYR A 360 -17.35 21.25 -12.63
CA TYR A 360 -16.12 21.46 -13.38
C TYR A 360 -15.91 22.93 -13.74
N GLU A 361 -16.92 23.60 -14.29
CA GLU A 361 -16.85 25.04 -14.61
C GLU A 361 -16.55 25.89 -13.38
N ASN A 362 -17.20 25.60 -12.24
CA ASN A 362 -16.89 26.25 -10.97
C ASN A 362 -15.44 26.03 -10.53
N THR A 363 -14.88 24.85 -10.83
CA THR A 363 -13.49 24.52 -10.53
C THR A 363 -12.52 25.23 -11.47
N GLU A 364 -12.87 25.41 -12.74
CA GLU A 364 -12.09 26.22 -13.69
C GLU A 364 -12.05 27.69 -13.28
N ASP A 365 -13.18 28.25 -12.85
CA ASP A 365 -13.25 29.62 -12.31
C ASP A 365 -12.35 29.77 -11.08
N LEU A 366 -12.37 28.79 -10.18
CA LEU A 366 -11.47 28.74 -9.02
C LEU A 366 -10.00 28.70 -9.47
N ALA A 367 -9.67 27.81 -10.39
CA ALA A 367 -8.32 27.66 -10.93
C ALA A 367 -7.81 28.98 -11.55
N TYR A 368 -8.67 29.68 -12.28
CA TYR A 368 -8.38 31.00 -12.84
C TYR A 368 -8.13 32.06 -11.75
N ILE A 369 -8.97 32.14 -10.72
CA ILE A 369 -8.84 33.10 -9.61
C ILE A 369 -7.49 32.93 -8.90
N TYR A 370 -7.09 31.69 -8.63
CA TYR A 370 -5.83 31.38 -7.94
C TYR A 370 -4.64 31.25 -8.89
N ASN A 371 -4.85 31.43 -10.20
CA ASN A 371 -3.84 31.28 -11.24
C ASN A 371 -3.11 29.91 -11.16
N ILE A 372 -3.87 28.84 -10.90
CA ILE A 372 -3.40 27.46 -10.85
C ILE A 372 -4.00 26.64 -12.00
N PRO A 373 -3.41 25.48 -12.37
CA PRO A 373 -3.99 24.59 -13.36
C PRO A 373 -5.28 23.96 -12.83
N THR A 374 -6.23 23.66 -13.72
CA THR A 374 -7.52 23.09 -13.34
C THR A 374 -7.37 21.78 -12.57
N ILE A 375 -6.45 20.89 -12.96
CA ILE A 375 -6.20 19.65 -12.21
C ILE A 375 -5.74 19.89 -10.77
N CYS A 376 -4.96 20.94 -10.51
CA CYS A 376 -4.52 21.29 -9.16
C CYS A 376 -5.72 21.72 -8.29
N ALA A 377 -6.64 22.50 -8.85
CA ALA A 377 -7.87 22.90 -8.17
C ALA A 377 -8.79 21.70 -7.91
N ILE A 378 -8.95 20.81 -8.90
CA ILE A 378 -9.73 19.57 -8.77
C ILE A 378 -9.18 18.72 -7.63
N LEU A 379 -7.87 18.49 -7.59
CA LEU A 379 -7.24 17.65 -6.56
C LEU A 379 -7.33 18.27 -5.16
N TRP A 380 -7.22 19.60 -5.05
CA TRP A 380 -7.46 20.32 -3.81
C TRP A 380 -8.89 20.11 -3.30
N LEU A 381 -9.89 20.39 -4.14
CA LEU A 381 -11.29 20.22 -3.79
C LEU A 381 -11.65 18.75 -3.51
N ALA A 382 -11.13 17.81 -4.30
CA ALA A 382 -11.38 16.38 -4.13
C ALA A 382 -10.78 15.85 -2.82
N THR A 383 -9.65 16.38 -2.38
CA THR A 383 -9.03 15.99 -1.09
C THR A 383 -9.96 16.32 0.08
N ASP A 384 -10.54 17.53 0.09
CA ASP A 384 -11.52 17.93 1.10
C ASP A 384 -12.86 17.19 0.93
N GLY A 385 -13.28 17.02 -0.32
CA GLY A 385 -14.53 16.36 -0.69
C GLY A 385 -14.57 14.88 -0.32
N ALA A 386 -13.47 14.15 -0.48
CA ALA A 386 -13.35 12.76 -0.04
C ALA A 386 -13.60 12.60 1.46
N LEU A 387 -13.29 13.63 2.26
CA LEU A 387 -13.53 13.67 3.71
C LEU A 387 -14.88 14.30 4.10
N GLY A 388 -15.75 14.57 3.12
CA GLY A 388 -17.07 15.16 3.34
C GLY A 388 -17.05 16.65 3.66
N ASN A 389 -15.92 17.34 3.44
CA ASN A 389 -15.74 18.74 3.80
C ASN A 389 -16.10 19.71 2.66
N LEU A 390 -16.74 19.23 1.58
CA LEU A 390 -17.10 20.04 0.42
C LEU A 390 -18.60 19.97 0.07
N PRO A 391 -19.50 20.43 0.97
CA PRO A 391 -20.94 20.35 0.77
C PRO A 391 -21.43 21.15 -0.45
N GLY A 392 -20.72 22.22 -0.81
CA GLY A 392 -21.01 23.02 -2.02
C GLY A 392 -20.90 22.23 -3.33
N TYR A 393 -20.15 21.12 -3.31
CA TYR A 393 -20.01 20.20 -4.44
C TYR A 393 -20.85 18.92 -4.26
N GLY A 394 -21.68 18.84 -3.21
CA GLY A 394 -22.48 17.64 -2.90
C GLY A 394 -21.70 16.51 -2.23
N LEU A 395 -20.41 16.71 -1.93
CA LEU A 395 -19.54 15.77 -1.24
C LEU A 395 -19.66 16.00 0.28
N ASN A 396 -20.75 15.46 0.85
CA ASN A 396 -21.16 15.70 2.24
C ASN A 396 -20.75 14.59 3.22
N ASN A 397 -20.37 13.43 2.70
CA ASN A 397 -20.01 12.26 3.48
C ASN A 397 -18.49 12.09 3.43
N ASN A 398 -17.90 11.72 4.57
CA ASN A 398 -16.53 11.24 4.61
C ASN A 398 -16.50 9.82 4.03
N LEU A 399 -16.04 9.70 2.79
CA LEU A 399 -15.97 8.47 2.00
C LEU A 399 -14.80 7.57 2.42
N ASP A 400 -13.92 8.02 3.32
CA ASP A 400 -12.84 7.20 3.87
C ASP A 400 -13.31 6.59 5.19
N LEU A 401 -13.69 5.31 5.18
CA LEU A 401 -14.11 4.56 6.36
C LEU A 401 -13.01 4.55 7.42
N THR A 402 -11.75 4.38 7.01
CA THR A 402 -10.62 4.29 7.95
C THR A 402 -10.35 5.60 8.66
N ASN A 403 -10.62 6.74 8.00
CA ASN A 403 -10.62 8.03 8.66
C ASN A 403 -11.80 8.19 9.63
N ARG A 404 -13.02 7.78 9.24
CA ARG A 404 -14.20 7.85 10.11
C ARG A 404 -14.08 7.06 11.40
N VAL A 405 -13.39 5.92 11.37
CA VAL A 405 -13.14 5.09 12.56
C VAL A 405 -11.86 5.47 13.30
N GLY A 406 -11.14 6.51 12.86
CA GLY A 406 -9.94 7.04 13.51
C GLY A 406 -8.70 6.14 13.36
N HIS A 407 -8.64 5.32 12.30
CA HIS A 407 -7.47 4.50 12.00
C HIS A 407 -6.43 5.27 11.19
N THR A 408 -6.87 6.11 10.27
CA THR A 408 -6.00 6.90 9.38
C THR A 408 -6.38 8.38 9.42
N THR A 409 -5.40 9.24 9.19
CA THR A 409 -5.57 10.69 9.08
C THR A 409 -4.91 11.16 7.78
N PRO A 410 -5.64 11.21 6.66
CA PRO A 410 -5.11 11.78 5.43
C PRO A 410 -4.58 13.20 5.64
N ARG A 411 -3.50 13.53 4.92
CA ARG A 411 -2.83 14.83 5.01
C ARG A 411 -2.66 15.41 3.63
N SER A 412 -2.60 16.72 3.54
CA SER A 412 -2.32 17.43 2.31
C SER A 412 -1.55 18.72 2.57
N TYR A 413 -0.87 19.18 1.53
CA TYR A 413 -0.28 20.50 1.43
C TYR A 413 -0.53 21.02 0.02
N PHE A 414 -1.08 22.23 -0.07
CA PHE A 414 -1.29 22.95 -1.31
C PHE A 414 -0.63 24.33 -1.19
N PRO A 415 0.43 24.64 -1.97
CA PRO A 415 1.17 25.90 -1.83
C PRO A 415 0.33 27.14 -2.16
N TRP A 416 -0.83 26.97 -2.78
CA TRP A 416 -1.77 28.04 -3.13
C TRP A 416 -2.89 28.27 -2.09
N GLU A 417 -2.97 27.45 -1.03
CA GLU A 417 -4.00 27.58 0.01
C GLU A 417 -3.80 28.86 0.86
N ASP A 418 -2.56 29.26 1.10
CA ASP A 418 -2.22 30.45 1.90
C ASP A 418 -2.46 31.80 1.18
N VAL A 419 -2.94 31.78 -0.06
CA VAL A 419 -3.34 32.99 -0.81
C VAL A 419 -4.72 33.52 -0.37
N ILE A 420 -5.35 32.86 0.62
CA ILE A 420 -6.72 33.12 1.08
C ILE A 420 -6.72 33.90 2.40
N TRP A 421 -7.09 35.18 2.34
CA TRP A 421 -7.85 35.90 3.39
C TRP A 421 -8.84 36.87 2.76
#